data_AF-A0A4C1ZTL0-F1
#
_entry.id   AF-A0A4C1ZTL0-F1
#
_cell.length_a   1.000
_cell.length_b   1.000
_cell.length_c   1.000
_cell.angle_alpha   90.00
_cell.angle_beta   90.00
_cell.angle_gamma   90.00
#
_symmetry.space_group_name_H-M   'P 1'
#
loop_
_entity.id
_entity.type
_entity.pdbx_description
1 polymer ?
#
loop_
_entity_poly.entity_id
_entity_poly.type
_entity_poly.pdbx_seq_one_letter_code
_entity_poly.pdbx_strand_id
1 'polypeptide(L)'
;MPPKLRLRGQDVEWQTKVRYLGVQIDRSMRMAAQVEQVIHQSRAARSMLRPVLRSHLPLRAKLALYKGYIRSRLTYAAPAWYALCSISRRKRIQAQQSIALRMIVGAGRYVLNDVIARDLRIETVEEFIRRIARRMFDFADQGPHEILRNIAPTHERSPSGRPLPREITKTSPPK
;
A
#
# COMPACT_ATOMS: atom_id res chain seq x y z
N MET A 1 -11.67 -31.30 -4.42
CA MET A 1 -11.80 -30.16 -3.48
C MET A 1 -10.89 -30.44 -2.29
N PRO A 2 -10.27 -29.43 -1.66
CA PRO A 2 -9.52 -29.65 -0.42
C PRO A 2 -10.46 -30.19 0.68
N PRO A 3 -9.96 -31.03 1.60
CA PRO A 3 -10.76 -31.59 2.68
C PRO A 3 -11.38 -30.49 3.55
N LYS A 4 -12.55 -30.76 4.15
CA LYS A 4 -13.21 -29.81 5.06
C LYS A 4 -12.34 -29.61 6.30
N LEU A 5 -11.89 -28.38 6.52
CA LEU A 5 -11.11 -28.02 7.70
C LEU A 5 -12.06 -27.80 8.87
N ARG A 6 -11.80 -28.42 10.02
CA ARG A 6 -12.52 -28.17 11.27
C ARG A 6 -11.65 -27.35 12.20
N LEU A 7 -12.15 -26.20 12.64
CA LEU A 7 -11.50 -25.37 13.65
C LEU A 7 -12.40 -25.35 14.89
N ARG A 8 -11.91 -25.86 16.02
CA ARG A 8 -12.68 -25.95 17.28
C ARG A 8 -14.06 -26.61 17.12
N GLY A 9 -14.14 -27.66 16.28
CA GLY A 9 -15.39 -28.39 16.03
C GLY A 9 -16.33 -27.75 15.00
N GLN A 10 -16.01 -26.58 14.46
CA GLN A 10 -16.79 -25.93 13.39
C GLN A 10 -16.16 -26.16 12.02
N ASP A 11 -16.98 -26.50 11.03
CA ASP A 11 -16.57 -26.60 9.63
C ASP A 11 -16.21 -25.20 9.09
N VAL A 12 -14.99 -25.05 8.57
CA VAL A 12 -14.51 -23.81 7.95
C VAL A 12 -14.82 -23.83 6.46
N GLU A 13 -15.64 -22.88 6.01
CA GLU A 13 -15.96 -22.75 4.59
C GLU A 13 -14.75 -22.24 3.78
N TRP A 14 -14.49 -22.92 2.67
CA TRP A 14 -13.47 -22.50 1.72
C TRP A 14 -13.94 -21.29 0.94
N GLN A 15 -13.36 -20.13 1.22
CA GLN A 15 -13.59 -18.90 0.47
C GLN A 15 -12.40 -18.59 -0.45
N THR A 16 -12.68 -18.03 -1.63
CA THR A 16 -11.64 -17.60 -2.58
C THR A 16 -10.98 -16.28 -2.17
N LYS A 17 -11.60 -15.55 -1.24
CA LYS A 17 -11.16 -14.26 -0.71
C LYS A 17 -11.56 -14.18 0.75
N VAL A 18 -10.64 -13.81 1.63
CA VAL A 18 -10.88 -13.61 3.07
C VAL A 18 -10.41 -12.21 3.47
N ARG A 19 -11.14 -11.58 4.39
CA ARG A 19 -10.74 -10.32 5.02
C ARG A 19 -10.07 -10.61 6.35
N TYR A 20 -8.82 -10.17 6.52
CA TYR A 20 -8.09 -10.28 7.78
C TYR A 20 -7.45 -8.93 8.12
N LEU A 21 -7.73 -8.41 9.33
CA LEU A 21 -7.25 -7.10 9.80
C LEU A 21 -7.45 -5.96 8.78
N GLY A 22 -8.55 -6.00 8.02
CA GLY A 22 -8.86 -5.00 6.99
C GLY A 22 -8.21 -5.23 5.62
N VAL A 23 -7.33 -6.23 5.49
CA VAL A 23 -6.67 -6.63 4.23
C VAL A 23 -7.46 -7.76 3.56
N GLN A 24 -7.67 -7.65 2.26
CA GLN A 24 -8.30 -8.69 1.44
C GLN A 24 -7.25 -9.63 0.87
N ILE A 25 -7.27 -10.86 1.34
CA ILE A 25 -6.35 -11.91 0.92
C ILE A 25 -7.09 -12.77 -0.09
N ASP A 26 -6.62 -12.75 -1.35
CA ASP A 26 -7.15 -13.59 -2.42
C ASP A 26 -6.41 -14.93 -2.48
N ARG A 27 -7.08 -15.99 -2.94
CA ARG A 27 -6.49 -17.34 -3.11
C ARG A 27 -5.16 -17.31 -3.90
N SER A 28 -5.02 -16.39 -4.85
CA SER A 28 -3.82 -16.28 -5.67
C SER A 28 -2.69 -15.48 -5.01
N MET A 29 -2.92 -14.86 -3.85
CA MET A 29 -2.00 -13.95 -3.15
C MET A 29 -1.46 -12.83 -4.05
N ARG A 30 -2.19 -12.48 -5.11
CA ARG A 30 -1.81 -11.40 -6.05
C ARG A 30 -2.31 -10.04 -5.57
N MET A 31 -3.08 -10.03 -4.49
CA MET A 31 -3.60 -8.85 -3.80
C MET A 31 -4.48 -7.98 -4.71
N ALA A 32 -5.09 -8.56 -5.74
CA ALA A 32 -5.91 -7.84 -6.70
C ALA A 32 -7.13 -7.20 -6.01
N ALA A 33 -7.85 -7.99 -5.21
CA ALA A 33 -8.99 -7.51 -4.45
C ALA A 33 -8.61 -6.43 -3.43
N GLN A 34 -7.43 -6.55 -2.81
CA GLN A 34 -6.91 -5.54 -1.89
C GLN A 34 -6.61 -4.22 -2.61
N VAL A 35 -5.94 -4.27 -3.77
CA VAL A 35 -5.64 -3.07 -4.57
C VAL A 35 -6.91 -2.35 -4.99
N GLU A 36 -7.93 -3.07 -5.46
CA GLU A 36 -9.22 -2.45 -5.80
C GLU A 36 -9.87 -1.78 -4.59
N GLN A 37 -9.91 -2.47 -3.45
CA GLN A 37 -10.50 -1.92 -2.23
C GLN A 37 -9.76 -0.65 -1.79
N VAL A 38 -8.43 -0.67 -1.76
CA VAL A 38 -7.59 0.47 -1.35
C VAL A 38 -7.76 1.66 -2.29
N ILE A 39 -7.80 1.41 -3.61
CA ILE A 39 -8.09 2.45 -4.61
C ILE A 39 -9.48 3.03 -4.41
N HIS A 40 -10.50 2.19 -4.20
CA HIS A 40 -11.86 2.62 -3.95
C HIS A 40 -11.95 3.50 -2.69
N GLN A 41 -11.36 3.06 -1.58
CA GLN A 41 -11.33 3.81 -0.32
C GLN A 41 -10.61 5.15 -0.45
N SER A 42 -9.52 5.20 -1.22
CA SER A 42 -8.78 6.43 -1.52
C SER A 42 -9.59 7.39 -2.41
N ARG A 43 -10.28 6.87 -3.43
CA ARG A 43 -11.18 7.66 -4.28
C ARG A 43 -12.31 8.27 -3.47
N ALA A 44 -12.95 7.48 -2.60
CA ALA A 44 -14.01 7.96 -1.71
C ALA A 44 -13.50 9.06 -0.78
N ALA A 45 -12.35 8.83 -0.12
CA ALA A 45 -11.71 9.83 0.74
C ALA A 45 -11.38 11.14 0.01
N ARG A 46 -10.81 11.04 -1.20
CA ARG A 46 -10.51 12.20 -2.05
C ARG A 46 -11.78 12.92 -2.49
N SER A 47 -12.84 12.19 -2.83
CA SER A 47 -14.12 12.77 -3.24
C SER A 47 -14.74 13.60 -2.12
N MET A 48 -14.77 13.04 -0.91
CA MET A 48 -15.25 13.70 0.30
C MET A 48 -14.43 14.97 0.62
N LEU A 49 -13.10 14.91 0.49
CA LEU A 49 -12.22 16.04 0.77
C LEU A 49 -12.11 17.05 -0.39
N ARG A 50 -12.74 16.80 -1.54
CA ARG A 50 -12.59 17.64 -2.74
C ARG A 50 -12.87 19.13 -2.50
N PRO A 51 -13.93 19.55 -1.76
CA PRO A 51 -14.19 20.97 -1.50
C PRO A 51 -13.02 21.63 -0.76
N VAL A 52 -12.50 20.95 0.26
CA VAL A 52 -11.40 21.42 1.11
C VAL A 52 -10.09 21.47 0.32
N LEU A 53 -9.77 20.44 -0.47
CA LEU A 53 -8.53 20.39 -1.25
C LEU A 53 -8.50 21.44 -2.37
N ARG A 54 -9.66 21.86 -2.89
CA ARG A 54 -9.78 22.89 -3.93
C ARG A 54 -10.00 24.32 -3.41
N SER A 55 -10.23 24.48 -2.12
CA SER A 55 -10.42 25.79 -1.48
C SER A 55 -9.14 26.66 -1.50
N HIS A 56 -9.21 27.89 -0.99
CA HIS A 56 -8.06 28.77 -0.78
C HIS A 56 -7.22 28.44 0.46
N LEU A 57 -7.43 27.27 1.08
CA LEU A 57 -6.62 26.85 2.23
C LEU A 57 -5.12 26.83 1.91
N PRO A 58 -4.26 27.12 2.90
CA PRO A 58 -2.81 27.03 2.74
C PRO A 58 -2.39 25.66 2.21
N LEU A 59 -1.44 25.64 1.27
CA LEU A 59 -0.94 24.41 0.65
C LEU A 59 -0.50 23.38 1.71
N ARG A 60 0.19 23.84 2.76
CA ARG A 60 0.64 22.99 3.88
C ARG A 60 -0.52 22.25 4.56
N ALA A 61 -1.65 22.90 4.77
CA ALA A 61 -2.84 22.29 5.38
C ALA A 61 -3.46 21.22 4.47
N LYS A 62 -3.59 21.51 3.18
CA LYS A 62 -4.07 20.54 2.17
C LYS A 62 -3.16 19.32 2.09
N LEU A 63 -1.84 19.53 2.13
CA LEU A 63 -0.85 18.44 2.15
C LEU A 63 -0.92 17.62 3.43
N ALA A 64 -1.16 18.25 4.58
CA ALA A 64 -1.37 17.53 5.85
C ALA A 64 -2.60 16.61 5.76
N LEU A 65 -3.72 17.09 5.21
CA LEU A 65 -4.93 16.27 4.99
C LEU A 65 -4.67 15.10 4.04
N TYR A 66 -3.95 15.34 2.94
CA TYR A 66 -3.53 14.27 2.04
C TYR A 66 -2.71 13.20 2.77
N LYS A 67 -1.68 13.61 3.53
CA LYS A 67 -0.79 12.70 4.26
C LYS A 67 -1.54 11.94 5.36
N GLY A 68 -2.42 12.62 6.08
CA GLY A 68 -3.13 12.08 7.24
C GLY A 68 -4.31 11.17 6.90
N TYR A 69 -5.01 11.41 5.79
CA TYR A 69 -6.24 10.68 5.47
C TYR A 69 -6.18 9.89 4.15
N ILE A 70 -5.74 10.51 3.04
CA ILE A 70 -5.75 9.84 1.73
C ILE A 70 -4.59 8.84 1.65
N ARG A 71 -3.37 9.28 1.99
CA ARG A 71 -2.17 8.44 1.94
C ARG A 71 -2.22 7.32 2.97
N SER A 72 -2.74 7.59 4.17
CA SER A 72 -2.90 6.56 5.21
C SER A 72 -3.82 5.43 4.76
N ARG A 73 -4.95 5.73 4.11
CA ARG A 73 -5.81 4.73 3.47
C ARG A 73 -5.13 3.96 2.33
N LEU A 74 -4.34 4.66 1.51
CA LEU A 74 -3.59 4.03 0.41
C LEU A 74 -2.50 3.06 0.89
N THR A 75 -1.89 3.35 2.03
CA THR A 75 -0.68 2.67 2.52
C THR A 75 -0.95 1.76 3.71
N TYR A 76 -2.22 1.58 4.08
CA TYR A 76 -2.61 0.70 5.18
C TYR A 76 -2.14 -0.74 4.95
N ALA A 77 -1.43 -1.28 5.94
CA ALA A 77 -0.82 -2.61 5.91
C ALA A 77 0.07 -2.89 4.69
N ALA A 78 0.49 -1.85 3.94
CA ALA A 78 1.22 -2.00 2.69
C ALA A 78 2.52 -2.82 2.79
N PRO A 79 3.30 -2.76 3.89
CA PRO A 79 4.46 -3.64 4.07
C PRO A 79 4.15 -5.14 3.92
N ALA A 80 2.92 -5.58 4.21
CA ALA A 80 2.53 -6.97 4.14
C ALA A 80 2.14 -7.44 2.72
N TRP A 81 1.63 -6.55 1.85
CA TRP A 81 0.98 -6.95 0.60
C TRP A 81 1.50 -6.24 -0.66
N TYR A 82 2.17 -5.09 -0.55
CA TYR A 82 2.57 -4.29 -1.71
C TYR A 82 3.62 -4.99 -2.59
N ALA A 83 4.54 -5.73 -1.97
CA ALA A 83 5.55 -6.51 -2.70
C ALA A 83 4.93 -7.54 -3.65
N LEU A 84 3.78 -8.11 -3.27
CA LEU A 84 3.05 -9.14 -4.01
C LEU A 84 2.29 -8.59 -5.24
N CYS A 85 2.17 -7.26 -5.33
CA CYS A 85 1.45 -6.62 -6.42
C CYS A 85 2.29 -6.56 -7.70
N SER A 86 1.65 -6.78 -8.85
CA SER A 86 2.27 -6.55 -10.16
C SER A 86 2.60 -5.07 -10.37
N ILE A 87 3.55 -4.80 -11.26
CA ILE A 87 3.96 -3.44 -11.66
C ILE A 87 2.74 -2.61 -12.11
N SER A 88 1.82 -3.21 -12.88
CA SER A 88 0.59 -2.56 -13.32
C SER A 88 -0.32 -2.12 -12.16
N ARG A 89 -0.47 -2.95 -11.12
CA ARG A 89 -1.25 -2.60 -9.92
C ARG A 89 -0.57 -1.51 -9.10
N ARG A 90 0.76 -1.58 -8.94
CA ARG A 90 1.56 -0.53 -8.28
C ARG A 90 1.41 0.83 -8.98
N LYS A 91 1.45 0.85 -10.31
CA LYS A 91 1.20 2.07 -11.12
C LYS A 91 -0.19 2.67 -10.85
N ARG A 92 -1.23 1.83 -10.69
CA ARG A 92 -2.59 2.30 -10.36
C ARG A 92 -2.70 2.89 -8.96
N ILE A 93 -1.94 2.36 -7.99
CA ILE A 93 -1.83 2.93 -6.63
C ILE A 93 -1.13 4.28 -6.69
N GLN A 94 0.02 4.36 -7.38
CA GLN A 94 0.77 5.61 -7.56
C GLN A 94 -0.09 6.68 -8.25
N ALA A 95 -0.90 6.29 -9.23
CA ALA A 95 -1.82 7.20 -9.91
C ALA A 95 -2.82 7.87 -8.93
N GLN A 96 -3.25 7.20 -7.85
CA GLN A 96 -4.12 7.83 -6.86
C GLN A 96 -3.43 8.97 -6.11
N GLN A 97 -2.13 8.82 -5.80
CA GLN A 97 -1.32 9.91 -5.25
C GLN A 97 -1.22 11.05 -6.27
N SER A 98 -0.84 10.77 -7.51
CA SER A 98 -0.68 11.80 -8.54
C SER A 98 -1.96 12.60 -8.79
N ILE A 99 -3.13 11.94 -8.81
CA ILE A 99 -4.44 12.62 -8.94
C ILE A 99 -4.71 13.51 -7.73
N ALA A 100 -4.40 13.05 -6.50
CA ALA A 100 -4.61 13.84 -5.30
C ALA A 100 -3.70 15.08 -5.25
N LEU A 101 -2.40 14.93 -5.54
CA LEU A 101 -1.44 16.04 -5.54
C LEU A 101 -1.79 17.07 -6.62
N ARG A 102 -2.14 16.62 -7.81
CA ARG A 102 -2.60 17.51 -8.89
C ARG A 102 -3.84 18.30 -8.50
N MET A 103 -4.79 17.66 -7.81
CA MET A 103 -6.00 18.34 -7.31
C MET A 103 -5.67 19.41 -6.27
N ILE A 104 -4.69 19.17 -5.41
CA ILE A 104 -4.28 20.11 -4.35
C ILE A 104 -3.64 21.37 -4.95
N VAL A 105 -2.78 21.21 -5.95
CA VAL A 105 -2.08 22.32 -6.61
C VAL A 105 -2.95 22.99 -7.68
N GLY A 106 -3.99 22.31 -8.18
CA GLY A 106 -4.80 22.81 -9.29
C GLY A 106 -4.08 22.75 -10.64
N ALA A 107 -3.08 21.89 -10.79
CA ALA A 107 -2.23 21.87 -11.98
C ALA A 107 -2.91 21.26 -13.23
N GLY A 108 -2.81 21.97 -14.36
CA GLY A 108 -3.29 21.51 -15.67
C GLY A 108 -2.54 20.29 -16.22
N ARG A 109 -3.15 19.55 -17.15
CA ARG A 109 -2.64 18.25 -17.65
C ARG A 109 -1.21 18.29 -18.22
N TYR A 110 -0.77 19.45 -18.71
CA TYR A 110 0.56 19.66 -19.28
C TYR A 110 1.69 19.61 -18.25
N VAL A 111 1.41 19.84 -16.96
CA VAL A 111 2.41 19.72 -15.90
C VAL A 111 2.65 18.24 -15.60
N LEU A 112 3.90 17.78 -15.62
CA LEU A 112 4.25 16.38 -15.32
C LEU A 112 4.01 16.04 -13.84
N ASN A 113 3.55 14.81 -13.56
CA ASN A 113 3.30 14.36 -12.18
C ASN A 113 4.57 14.37 -11.32
N ASP A 114 5.72 14.04 -11.92
CA ASP A 114 6.99 13.96 -11.21
C ASP A 114 7.51 15.35 -10.82
N VAL A 115 7.22 16.38 -11.62
CA VAL A 115 7.49 17.79 -11.28
C VAL A 115 6.64 18.21 -10.08
N ILE A 116 5.34 17.91 -10.10
CA ILE A 116 4.44 18.19 -8.96
C ILE A 116 4.95 17.51 -7.68
N ALA A 117 5.33 16.23 -7.75
CA ALA A 117 5.83 15.51 -6.59
C ALA A 117 7.15 16.09 -6.05
N ARG A 118 8.05 16.48 -6.95
CA ARG A 118 9.35 17.09 -6.63
C ARG A 118 9.18 18.45 -5.96
N ASP A 119 8.36 19.32 -6.53
CA ASP A 119 8.13 20.69 -6.01
C ASP A 119 7.46 20.65 -4.64
N LEU A 120 6.51 19.73 -4.45
CA LEU A 120 5.86 19.51 -3.16
C LEU A 120 6.73 18.76 -2.15
N ARG A 121 7.90 18.26 -2.56
CA ARG A 121 8.81 17.40 -1.78
C ARG A 121 8.08 16.21 -1.16
N ILE A 122 7.28 15.52 -1.98
CA ILE A 122 6.50 14.34 -1.57
C ILE A 122 7.11 13.11 -2.22
N GLU A 123 7.58 12.21 -1.37
CA GLU A 123 8.04 10.87 -1.77
C GLU A 123 6.93 10.10 -2.50
N THR A 124 7.31 9.19 -3.40
CA THR A 124 6.35 8.32 -4.08
C THR A 124 5.66 7.37 -3.09
N VAL A 125 4.51 6.79 -3.48
CA VAL A 125 3.83 5.81 -2.62
C VAL A 125 4.78 4.63 -2.34
N GLU A 126 5.55 4.21 -3.33
CA GLU A 126 6.51 3.13 -3.18
C GLU A 126 7.64 3.48 -2.22
N GLU A 127 8.23 4.67 -2.32
CA GLU A 127 9.26 5.14 -1.38
C GLU A 127 8.73 5.19 0.05
N PHE A 128 7.53 5.73 0.24
CA PHE A 128 6.88 5.77 1.56
C PHE A 128 6.71 4.37 2.13
N ILE A 129 6.16 3.44 1.33
CA ILE A 129 5.92 2.05 1.76
C ILE A 129 7.25 1.36 2.07
N ARG A 130 8.29 1.55 1.24
CA ARG A 130 9.61 0.98 1.46
C ARG A 130 10.21 1.47 2.78
N ARG A 131 10.08 2.76 3.08
CA ARG A 131 10.57 3.36 4.32
C ARG A 131 9.86 2.81 5.55
N ILE A 132 8.52 2.68 5.53
CA ILE A 132 7.78 2.09 6.66
C ILE A 132 8.02 0.58 6.77
N ALA A 133 8.21 -0.12 5.65
CA ALA A 133 8.48 -1.55 5.64
C ALA A 133 9.84 -1.87 6.26
N ARG A 134 10.90 -1.13 5.89
CA ARG A 134 12.23 -1.26 6.52
C ARG A 134 12.12 -1.09 8.03
N ARG A 135 11.57 0.03 8.48
CA ARG A 135 11.38 0.30 9.91
C ARG A 135 10.61 -0.82 10.63
N MET A 136 9.56 -1.36 10.00
CA MET A 136 8.77 -2.44 10.57
C MET A 136 9.59 -3.74 10.72
N PHE A 137 10.32 -4.14 9.67
CA PHE A 137 11.14 -5.35 9.71
C PHE A 137 12.34 -5.20 10.66
N ASP A 138 13.01 -4.04 10.65
CA ASP A 138 14.13 -3.77 11.55
C ASP A 138 13.68 -3.84 13.03
N PHE A 139 12.49 -3.29 13.34
CA PHE A 139 11.90 -3.37 14.67
C PHE A 139 11.54 -4.82 15.05
N ALA A 140 11.01 -5.61 14.11
CA ALA A 140 10.69 -7.01 14.35
C ALA A 140 11.96 -7.85 14.62
N ASP A 141 13.05 -7.60 13.89
CA ASP A 141 14.32 -8.31 14.05
C ASP A 141 15.06 -7.94 15.34
N GLN A 142 15.02 -6.66 15.74
CA GLN A 142 15.64 -6.16 16.97
C GLN A 142 14.76 -6.40 18.22
N GLY A 143 13.53 -6.86 18.02
CA GLY A 143 12.56 -7.01 19.09
C GLY A 143 12.93 -8.11 20.11
N PRO A 144 12.30 -8.07 21.30
CA PRO A 144 12.46 -9.10 22.32
C PRO A 144 11.82 -10.43 21.94
N HIS A 145 10.92 -10.44 20.95
CA HIS A 145 10.17 -11.62 20.52
C HIS A 145 10.88 -12.34 19.37
N GLU A 146 11.53 -13.46 19.68
CA GLU A 146 12.27 -14.27 18.70
C GLU A 146 11.40 -14.75 17.53
N ILE A 147 10.12 -15.04 17.79
CA ILE A 147 9.14 -15.48 16.78
C ILE A 147 8.96 -14.42 15.68
N LEU A 148 9.20 -13.14 16.00
CA LEU A 148 9.04 -12.05 15.03
C LEU A 148 10.32 -11.77 14.23
N ARG A 149 11.46 -12.31 14.67
CA ARG A 149 12.73 -12.14 13.96
C ARG A 149 12.68 -12.92 12.66
N ASN A 150 13.24 -12.34 11.59
CA ASN A 150 13.29 -12.94 10.26
C ASN A 150 11.92 -13.30 9.65
N ILE A 151 10.82 -12.65 10.08
CA ILE A 151 9.53 -12.79 9.38
C ILE A 151 9.73 -12.45 7.90
N ALA A 152 9.34 -13.39 7.02
CA ALA A 152 9.54 -13.37 5.57
C ALA A 152 11.04 -13.30 5.18
N PRO A 153 11.79 -14.41 5.30
CA PRO A 153 13.23 -14.46 5.06
C PRO A 153 13.56 -14.04 3.63
N THR A 154 14.73 -13.41 3.44
CA THR A 154 15.04 -12.79 2.14
C THR A 154 15.79 -13.68 1.16
N HIS A 155 16.19 -14.88 1.59
CA HIS A 155 16.98 -15.85 0.81
C HIS A 155 16.14 -17.06 0.36
N GLU A 156 15.03 -17.36 1.03
CA GLU A 156 14.11 -18.43 0.63
C GLU A 156 13.09 -17.89 -0.37
N ARG A 157 13.31 -18.14 -1.66
CA ARG A 157 12.27 -17.89 -2.66
C ARG A 157 11.16 -18.90 -2.46
N SER A 158 9.91 -18.43 -2.46
CA SER A 158 8.76 -19.33 -2.51
C SER A 158 8.90 -20.29 -3.72
N PRO A 159 8.56 -21.58 -3.59
CA PRO A 159 8.55 -22.53 -4.72
C PRO A 159 7.74 -22.02 -5.93
N SER A 160 6.80 -21.11 -5.68
CA SER A 160 5.99 -20.46 -6.73
C SER A 160 6.70 -19.29 -7.46
N GLY A 161 7.96 -18.98 -7.13
CA GLY A 161 8.74 -17.85 -7.69
C GLY A 161 8.19 -16.46 -7.32
N ARG A 162 7.31 -16.37 -6.32
CA ARG A 162 6.64 -15.13 -5.91
C ARG A 162 7.51 -14.34 -4.95
N PRO A 163 7.48 -12.99 -5.03
CA PRO A 163 8.24 -12.17 -4.10
C PRO A 163 7.68 -12.31 -2.69
N LEU A 164 8.54 -12.28 -1.69
CA LEU A 164 8.12 -12.15 -0.30
C LEU A 164 7.90 -10.67 0.08
N PRO A 165 7.04 -10.37 1.07
CA PRO A 165 6.80 -9.00 1.53
C PRO A 165 8.09 -8.22 1.83
N ARG A 166 9.09 -8.88 2.41
CA ARG A 166 10.38 -8.27 2.78
C ARG A 166 11.23 -7.88 1.57
N GLU A 167 11.00 -8.42 0.37
CA GLU A 167 11.78 -8.07 -0.83
C GLU A 167 11.59 -6.60 -1.27
N ILE A 168 10.53 -5.92 -0.81
CA ILE A 168 10.34 -4.49 -1.09
C ILE A 168 11.48 -3.62 -0.53
N THR A 169 12.22 -4.09 0.49
CA THR A 169 13.32 -3.34 1.09
C THR A 169 14.59 -3.40 0.26
N LYS A 170 14.75 -4.44 -0.58
CA LYS A 170 15.95 -4.75 -1.36
C LYS A 170 16.08 -3.97 -2.66
N THR A 171 14.98 -3.49 -3.24
CA THR A 171 15.06 -2.76 -4.51
C THR A 171 15.73 -1.40 -4.28
N SER A 172 16.82 -1.14 -5.01
CA SER A 172 17.36 0.21 -5.17
C SER A 172 16.29 1.10 -5.82
N PRO A 173 16.24 2.41 -5.52
CA PRO A 173 15.41 3.32 -6.32
C PRO A 173 15.82 3.21 -7.79
N PRO A 174 14.87 3.34 -8.75
CA PRO A 174 15.26 3.55 -10.14
C PRO A 174 16.21 4.75 -10.21
N LYS A 175 17.33 4.58 -10.91
CA LYS A 175 18.28 5.65 -11.23
C LYS A 175 17.57 6.76 -12.01
#